data_AF-A0ABD1LIR9-F1
#
_entry.id   AF-A0ABD1LIR9-F1
#
_cell.length_a   1.000
_cell.length_b   1.000
_cell.length_c   1.000
_cell.angle_alpha   90.00
_cell.angle_beta   90.00
_cell.angle_gamma   90.00
#
_symmetry.space_group_name_H-M   'P 1'
#
loop_
_entity.id
_entity.type
_entity.pdbx_description
1 polymer ?
#
loop_
_entity_poly.entity_id
_entity_poly.type
_entity_poly.pdbx_seq_one_letter_code
_entity_poly.pdbx_strand_id
1 'polypeptide(L)'
;MVQYNFKKITMVPNGKDFVDFILSRAQSQTPTVVHKGYAISRLRQFYMPKVKYTQQNFHDKLSTIIDEFHRLDGIHPFYGDLLHVLYNKDHYKLALESYWENCEGLCEIIKYGDSLYRCKCLKVAALGRMCTVMKRIGPSLAYLEQVGQHMARLPSIDPKQELS
;
A
#
# COMPACT_ATOMS: atom_id res chain seq x y z
N MET A 1 -32.65 10.28 -2.55
CA MET A 1 -31.68 11.29 -2.08
C MET A 1 -30.32 10.61 -1.97
N VAL A 2 -29.30 11.08 -2.68
CA VAL A 2 -27.94 10.51 -2.57
C VAL A 2 -27.25 11.24 -1.43
N GLN A 3 -27.35 10.68 -0.23
CA GLN A 3 -26.64 11.20 0.93
C GLN A 3 -25.18 10.74 0.83
N TYR A 4 -24.28 11.66 0.47
CA TYR A 4 -22.85 11.36 0.38
C TYR A 4 -22.29 11.13 1.78
N ASN A 5 -21.88 9.90 2.06
CA ASN A 5 -21.37 9.50 3.37
C ASN A 5 -19.85 9.38 3.34
N PHE A 6 -19.17 10.48 3.61
CA PHE A 6 -17.71 10.56 3.70
C PHE A 6 -17.12 9.85 4.94
N LYS A 7 -17.95 9.29 5.83
CA LYS A 7 -17.50 8.58 7.04
C LYS A 7 -17.03 7.14 6.77
N LYS A 8 -17.13 6.64 5.54
CA LYS A 8 -16.71 5.28 5.15
C LYS A 8 -15.26 5.17 4.66
N ILE A 9 -14.51 6.27 4.61
CA ILE A 9 -13.10 6.24 4.21
C ILE A 9 -12.32 5.44 5.25
N THR A 10 -11.59 4.41 4.83
CA THR A 10 -10.75 3.64 5.77
C THR A 10 -9.60 4.50 6.28
N MET A 11 -9.30 4.38 7.57
CA MET A 11 -8.15 5.07 8.16
C MET A 11 -6.87 4.63 7.46
N VAL A 12 -6.11 5.59 6.95
CA VAL A 12 -4.82 5.39 6.31
C VAL A 12 -3.76 5.27 7.41
N PRO A 13 -3.10 4.11 7.56
CA PRO A 13 -2.10 3.92 8.61
C PRO A 13 -0.88 4.79 8.35
N ASN A 14 -0.20 5.21 9.42
CA ASN A 14 1.12 5.83 9.32
C ASN A 14 2.10 4.85 8.64
N GLY A 15 3.06 5.37 7.87
CA GLY A 15 4.00 4.54 7.10
C GLY A 15 4.77 3.52 7.95
N LYS A 16 5.03 3.81 9.23
CA LYS A 16 5.63 2.84 10.16
C LYS A 16 4.67 1.70 10.50
N ASP A 17 3.47 2.03 10.96
CA ASP A 17 2.45 1.06 11.34
C ASP A 17 2.02 0.20 10.14
N PHE A 18 2.03 0.79 8.95
CA PHE A 18 1.77 0.11 7.69
C PHE A 18 2.81 -0.99 7.40
N VAL A 19 4.10 -0.66 7.55
CA VAL A 19 5.20 -1.63 7.40
C VAL A 19 5.12 -2.73 8.45
N ASP A 20 4.92 -2.35 9.72
CA ASP A 20 4.86 -3.31 10.82
C ASP A 20 3.68 -4.29 10.68
N PHE A 21 2.50 -3.78 10.26
CA PHE A 21 1.33 -4.61 9.94
C PHE A 21 1.63 -5.63 8.84
N ILE A 22 2.22 -5.20 7.73
CA ILE A 22 2.47 -6.07 6.58
C ILE A 22 3.55 -7.11 6.89
N LEU A 23 4.62 -6.72 7.57
CA LEU A 23 5.69 -7.65 7.97
C LEU A 23 5.18 -8.69 8.97
N SER A 24 4.37 -8.27 9.95
CA SER A 24 3.74 -9.17 10.92
C SER A 24 2.83 -10.19 10.21
N ARG A 25 2.01 -9.73 9.26
CA ARG A 25 1.15 -10.60 8.46
C ARG A 25 1.94 -11.57 7.57
N ALA A 26 3.04 -11.12 6.97
CA ALA A 26 3.92 -11.97 6.18
C ALA A 26 4.57 -13.07 7.03
N GLN A 27 4.92 -12.77 8.28
CA GLN A 27 5.49 -13.75 9.20
C GLN A 27 4.47 -14.81 9.64
N SER A 28 3.22 -14.43 9.89
CA SER A 28 2.18 -15.37 10.34
C SER A 28 1.63 -16.25 9.21
N GLN A 29 1.57 -15.74 7.98
CA GLN A 29 0.96 -16.42 6.84
C GLN A 29 1.94 -17.27 6.02
N THR A 30 3.25 -17.22 6.32
CA THR A 30 4.26 -17.98 5.57
C THR A 30 5.05 -18.92 6.48
N PRO A 31 5.45 -20.12 6.00
CA PRO A 31 6.22 -21.08 6.79
C PRO A 31 7.50 -20.46 7.36
N THR A 32 7.80 -20.67 8.64
CA THR A 32 8.92 -19.99 9.33
C THR A 32 10.17 -20.85 9.51
N VAL A 33 10.04 -22.18 9.43
CA VAL A 33 11.13 -23.13 9.71
C VAL A 33 11.82 -23.60 8.43
N VAL A 34 13.16 -23.57 8.42
CA VAL A 34 14.01 -24.07 7.33
C VAL A 34 15.29 -24.71 7.89
N HIS A 35 15.79 -25.77 7.26
CA HIS A 35 16.97 -26.52 7.71
C HIS A 35 18.13 -26.43 6.71
N LYS A 36 19.37 -26.54 7.22
CA LYS A 36 20.62 -26.35 6.46
C LYS A 36 20.90 -27.41 5.39
N GLY A 37 20.23 -28.57 5.44
CA GLY A 37 20.41 -29.68 4.49
C GLY A 37 19.42 -29.74 3.32
N TYR A 38 18.54 -28.75 3.18
CA TYR A 38 17.56 -28.75 2.08
C TYR A 38 18.22 -28.42 0.74
N ALA A 39 17.74 -29.09 -0.31
CA ALA A 39 18.14 -28.77 -1.68
C ALA A 39 17.87 -27.29 -2.02
N ILE A 40 18.75 -26.68 -2.81
CA ILE A 40 18.68 -25.24 -3.13
C ILE A 40 17.33 -24.84 -3.74
N SER A 41 16.72 -25.71 -4.54
CA SER A 41 15.38 -25.49 -5.11
C SER A 41 14.32 -25.28 -4.03
N ARG A 42 14.37 -26.08 -2.95
CA ARG A 42 13.45 -25.97 -1.80
C ARG A 42 13.73 -24.70 -0.99
N LEU A 43 14.99 -24.30 -0.84
CA LEU A 43 15.36 -23.05 -0.18
C LEU A 43 14.82 -21.83 -0.96
N ARG A 44 14.96 -21.82 -2.28
CA ARG A 44 14.41 -20.76 -3.15
C ARG A 44 12.88 -20.72 -3.05
N GLN A 45 12.22 -21.87 -3.11
CA GLN A 45 10.77 -21.99 -2.92
C GLN A 45 10.31 -21.58 -1.51
N PHE A 46 11.17 -21.63 -0.50
CA PHE A 46 10.85 -21.15 0.84
C PHE A 46 10.91 -19.63 0.97
N TYR A 47 11.92 -18.98 0.36
CA TYR A 47 12.10 -17.52 0.46
C TYR A 47 11.34 -16.71 -0.59
N MET A 48 11.13 -17.25 -1.80
CA MET A 48 10.46 -16.53 -2.88
C MET A 48 9.01 -16.14 -2.52
N PRO A 49 8.17 -17.03 -1.94
CA PRO A 49 6.83 -16.65 -1.51
C PRO A 49 6.82 -15.56 -0.44
N LYS A 50 7.86 -15.45 0.40
CA LYS A 50 7.95 -14.41 1.42
C LYS A 50 8.10 -13.02 0.81
N VAL A 51 8.91 -12.89 -0.23
CA VAL A 51 9.06 -11.62 -0.94
C VAL A 51 7.81 -11.32 -1.76
N LYS A 52 7.29 -12.31 -2.50
CA LYS A 52 6.08 -12.16 -3.33
C LYS A 52 4.84 -11.81 -2.50
N TYR A 53 4.65 -12.49 -1.37
CA TYR A 53 3.52 -12.24 -0.47
C TYR A 53 3.58 -10.83 0.10
N THR A 54 4.76 -10.38 0.56
CA THR A 54 4.92 -9.01 1.06
C THR A 54 4.67 -7.97 -0.03
N GLN A 55 5.23 -8.17 -1.23
CA GLN A 55 4.98 -7.29 -2.39
C GLN A 55 3.49 -7.17 -2.69
N GLN A 56 2.78 -8.30 -2.75
CA GLN A 56 1.34 -8.33 -3.03
C GLN A 56 0.54 -7.62 -1.94
N ASN A 57 0.86 -7.85 -0.66
CA ASN A 57 0.16 -7.19 0.44
C ASN A 57 0.35 -5.67 0.44
N PHE A 58 1.55 -5.19 0.09
CA PHE A 58 1.79 -3.75 -0.10
C PHE A 58 0.93 -3.21 -1.24
N HIS A 59 0.94 -3.89 -2.39
CA HIS A 59 0.16 -3.49 -3.55
C HIS A 59 -1.35 -3.44 -3.25
N ASP A 60 -1.91 -4.49 -2.68
CA ASP A 60 -3.35 -4.60 -2.43
C ASP A 60 -3.83 -3.53 -1.45
N LYS A 61 -3.06 -3.30 -0.38
CA LYS A 61 -3.36 -2.25 0.61
C LYS A 61 -3.29 -0.86 0.00
N LEU A 62 -2.24 -0.54 -0.76
CA LEU A 62 -2.10 0.77 -1.40
C LEU A 62 -3.18 1.00 -2.47
N SER A 63 -3.50 -0.03 -3.27
CA SER A 63 -4.55 0.04 -4.28
C SER A 63 -5.92 0.26 -3.64
N THR A 64 -6.22 -0.44 -2.54
CA THR A 64 -7.47 -0.25 -1.79
C THR A 64 -7.63 1.20 -1.31
N ILE A 65 -6.56 1.78 -0.74
CA ILE A 65 -6.56 3.18 -0.30
C ILE A 65 -6.89 4.08 -1.49
N ILE A 66 -6.19 3.92 -2.61
CA ILE A 66 -6.37 4.75 -3.80
C ILE A 66 -7.78 4.60 -4.41
N ASP A 67 -8.31 3.38 -4.50
CA ASP A 67 -9.65 3.12 -5.05
C ASP A 67 -10.76 3.75 -4.19
N GLU A 68 -10.59 3.78 -2.86
CA GLU A 68 -11.51 4.47 -1.97
C GLU A 68 -11.55 5.98 -2.21
N PHE A 69 -10.40 6.60 -2.49
CA PHE A 69 -10.33 8.02 -2.82
C PHE A 69 -10.84 8.32 -4.24
N HIS A 70 -10.57 7.46 -5.24
CA HIS A 70 -11.09 7.65 -6.61
C HIS A 70 -12.61 7.60 -6.70
N ARG A 71 -13.28 6.85 -5.81
CA ARG A 71 -14.74 6.87 -5.72
C ARG A 71 -15.32 8.24 -5.38
N LEU A 72 -14.51 9.13 -4.80
CA LEU A 72 -14.91 10.49 -4.50
C LEU A 72 -14.96 11.40 -5.74
N ASP A 73 -14.26 11.05 -6.83
CA ASP A 73 -14.31 11.82 -8.09
C ASP A 73 -15.65 11.70 -8.81
N GLY A 74 -16.41 10.62 -8.56
CA GLY A 74 -17.76 10.41 -9.09
C GLY A 74 -18.85 11.16 -8.32
N ILE A 75 -18.48 11.99 -7.35
CA ILE A 75 -19.40 12.82 -6.55
C ILE A 75 -19.72 14.10 -7.34
N HIS A 76 -20.81 14.77 -6.96
CA HIS A 76 -21.21 16.07 -7.51
C HIS A 76 -20.02 17.01 -7.77
N PRO A 77 -19.99 17.75 -8.91
CA PRO A 77 -18.86 18.60 -9.30
C PRO A 77 -18.29 19.49 -8.19
N PHE A 78 -19.16 20.04 -7.34
CA PHE A 78 -18.75 20.79 -6.13
C PHE A 78 -17.73 20.06 -5.24
N TYR A 79 -18.00 18.80 -4.90
CA TYR A 79 -17.09 17.99 -4.08
C TYR A 79 -15.87 17.53 -4.88
N GLY A 80 -16.02 17.33 -6.20
CA GLY A 80 -14.90 17.04 -7.10
C GLY A 80 -13.89 18.18 -7.16
N ASP A 81 -14.35 19.42 -7.34
CA ASP A 81 -13.51 20.62 -7.36
C ASP A 81 -12.88 20.88 -5.99
N LEU A 82 -13.65 20.73 -4.91
CA LEU A 82 -13.15 20.84 -3.54
C LEU A 82 -12.04 19.83 -3.28
N LEU A 83 -12.23 18.57 -3.68
CA LEU A 83 -11.22 17.53 -3.57
C LEU A 83 -10.03 17.82 -4.47
N HIS A 84 -10.22 18.28 -5.70
CA HIS A 84 -9.10 18.60 -6.59
C HIS A 84 -8.20 19.71 -6.04
N VAL A 85 -8.80 20.74 -5.41
CA VAL A 85 -8.04 21.81 -4.73
C VAL A 85 -7.35 21.30 -3.46
N LEU A 86 -8.03 20.45 -2.70
CA LEU A 86 -7.52 19.91 -1.43
C LEU A 86 -6.60 18.69 -1.61
N TYR A 87 -6.55 18.07 -2.78
CA TYR A 87 -5.83 16.84 -3.04
C TYR A 87 -5.17 16.88 -4.42
N ASN A 88 -3.84 16.85 -4.43
CA ASN A 88 -3.09 16.66 -5.66
C ASN A 88 -3.11 15.18 -6.07
N LYS A 89 -4.06 14.84 -6.96
CA LYS A 89 -4.29 13.47 -7.45
C LYS A 89 -3.10 12.83 -8.11
N ASP A 90 -2.30 13.61 -8.82
CA ASP A 90 -1.15 13.08 -9.55
C ASP A 90 -0.03 12.64 -8.61
N HIS A 91 0.09 13.29 -7.45
CA HIS A 91 1.16 12.99 -6.49
C HIS A 91 1.13 11.53 -5.99
N TYR A 92 -0.07 10.98 -5.76
CA TYR A 92 -0.22 9.62 -5.22
C TYR A 92 -0.15 8.54 -6.29
N LYS A 93 -0.69 8.83 -7.46
CA LYS A 93 -0.56 7.95 -8.62
C LYS A 93 0.92 7.78 -8.97
N LEU A 94 1.68 8.87 -9.05
CA LEU A 94 3.12 8.85 -9.26
C LEU A 94 3.86 8.13 -8.13
N ALA A 95 3.45 8.30 -6.88
CA ALA A 95 4.05 7.59 -5.75
C ALA A 95 3.82 6.08 -5.81
N LEU A 96 2.65 5.62 -6.26
CA LEU A 96 2.35 4.19 -6.42
C LEU A 96 3.09 3.59 -7.63
N GLU A 97 3.12 4.30 -8.76
CA GLU A 97 3.89 3.89 -9.95
C GLU A 97 5.38 3.77 -9.59
N SER A 98 5.93 4.78 -8.91
CA SER A 98 7.31 4.74 -8.42
C SER A 98 7.54 3.59 -7.43
N TYR A 99 6.59 3.30 -6.53
CA TYR A 99 6.70 2.14 -5.64
C TYR A 99 6.87 0.84 -6.42
N TRP A 100 6.04 0.65 -7.44
CA TRP A 100 6.03 -0.56 -8.24
C TRP A 100 7.33 -0.72 -9.03
N GLU A 101 7.78 0.32 -9.74
CA GLU A 101 9.05 0.31 -10.48
C GLU A 101 10.23 -0.09 -9.58
N ASN A 102 10.24 0.38 -8.33
CA ASN A 102 11.30 0.04 -7.36
C ASN A 102 11.17 -1.36 -6.75
N CYS A 103 9.99 -1.97 -6.82
CA CYS A 103 9.71 -3.30 -6.27
C CYS A 103 9.67 -4.40 -7.33
N GLU A 104 9.59 -4.02 -8.61
CA GLU A 104 9.65 -4.91 -9.74
C GLU A 104 10.97 -5.71 -9.75
N GLY A 105 10.89 -6.99 -10.14
CA GLY A 105 12.07 -7.85 -10.21
C GLY A 105 12.66 -8.29 -8.85
N LEU A 106 12.22 -7.74 -7.70
CA LEU A 106 12.75 -8.12 -6.39
C LEU A 106 12.49 -9.59 -6.03
N CYS A 107 11.45 -10.22 -6.57
CA CYS A 107 11.22 -11.65 -6.42
C CYS A 107 12.24 -12.50 -7.20
N GLU A 108 12.75 -11.98 -8.31
CA GLU A 108 13.61 -12.72 -9.23
C GLU A 108 15.03 -12.86 -8.70
N ILE A 109 15.49 -11.93 -7.85
CA ILE A 109 16.82 -11.97 -7.27
C ILE A 109 17.07 -13.27 -6.48
N ILE A 110 16.02 -13.87 -5.90
CA ILE A 110 16.10 -15.13 -5.13
C ILE A 110 16.37 -16.32 -6.04
N LYS A 111 16.01 -16.26 -7.33
CA LYS A 111 16.29 -17.32 -8.31
C LYS A 111 17.80 -17.61 -8.41
N TYR A 112 18.64 -16.61 -8.13
CA TYR A 112 20.09 -16.68 -8.21
C TYR A 112 20.78 -17.03 -6.88
N GLY A 113 20.03 -17.32 -5.81
CA GLY A 113 20.62 -17.77 -4.55
C GLY A 113 21.21 -19.19 -4.68
N ASP A 114 22.45 -19.38 -4.23
CA ASP A 114 23.19 -20.66 -4.29
C ASP A 114 23.25 -21.40 -2.95
N SER A 115 22.95 -20.71 -1.86
CA SER A 115 23.09 -21.20 -0.49
C SER A 115 21.97 -20.66 0.40
N LEU A 116 21.76 -21.31 1.55
CA LEU A 116 20.81 -20.84 2.57
C LEU A 116 21.12 -19.41 3.00
N TYR A 117 22.41 -19.11 3.25
CA TYR A 117 22.84 -17.78 3.66
C TYR A 117 22.54 -16.74 2.59
N ARG A 118 22.91 -17.00 1.33
CA ARG A 118 22.66 -16.06 0.22
C ARG A 118 21.16 -15.83 0.01
N CYS A 119 20.34 -16.88 0.06
CA CYS A 119 18.88 -16.75 -0.04
C CYS A 119 18.30 -15.90 1.12
N LYS A 120 18.80 -16.09 2.35
CA LYS A 120 18.40 -15.28 3.52
C LYS A 120 18.76 -13.81 3.33
N CYS A 121 19.98 -13.52 2.89
CA CYS A 121 20.44 -12.15 2.63
C CYS A 121 19.63 -11.47 1.52
N LEU A 122 19.38 -12.18 0.41
CA LEU A 122 18.57 -11.68 -0.70
C LEU A 122 17.14 -11.35 -0.24
N LYS A 123 16.53 -12.21 0.58
CA LYS A 123 15.21 -11.94 1.16
C LYS A 123 15.22 -10.69 2.04
N VAL A 124 16.23 -10.52 2.90
CA VAL A 124 16.35 -9.32 3.76
C VAL A 124 16.55 -8.07 2.91
N ALA A 125 17.38 -8.13 1.87
CA ALA A 125 17.61 -7.00 0.97
C ALA A 125 16.34 -6.60 0.21
N ALA A 126 15.57 -7.57 -0.32
CA ALA A 126 14.30 -7.29 -1.00
C ALA A 126 13.29 -6.60 -0.07
N LEU A 127 13.06 -7.16 1.12
CA LEU A 127 12.14 -6.58 2.09
C LEU A 127 12.61 -5.21 2.58
N GLY A 128 13.92 -5.04 2.79
CA GLY A 128 14.52 -3.76 3.18
C GLY A 128 14.29 -2.67 2.14
N ARG A 129 14.42 -2.99 0.84
CA ARG A 129 14.10 -2.05 -0.25
C ARG A 129 12.63 -1.67 -0.23
N MET A 130 11.71 -2.64 -0.17
CA MET A 130 10.27 -2.36 -0.07
C MET A 130 9.93 -1.44 1.11
N CYS A 131 10.50 -1.70 2.29
CA CYS A 131 10.31 -0.86 3.47
C CYS A 131 10.90 0.55 3.30
N THR A 132 12.03 0.67 2.59
CA THR A 132 12.70 1.95 2.35
C THR A 132 11.87 2.83 1.42
N VAL A 133 11.33 2.24 0.35
CA VAL A 133 10.42 2.94 -0.56
C VAL A 133 9.14 3.34 0.18
N MET A 134 8.57 2.45 1.00
CA MET A 134 7.39 2.79 1.81
C MET A 134 7.64 3.97 2.77
N LYS A 135 8.82 4.04 3.39
CA LYS A 135 9.19 5.18 4.24
C LYS A 135 9.25 6.50 3.46
N ARG A 136 9.63 6.47 2.18
CA ARG A 136 9.62 7.67 1.31
C ARG A 136 8.20 8.16 1.02
N ILE A 137 7.23 7.25 0.91
CA ILE A 137 5.82 7.55 0.63
C ILE A 137 5.06 7.91 1.93
N GLY A 138 5.64 7.62 3.10
CA GLY A 138 5.04 7.88 4.42
C GLY A 138 4.45 9.29 4.62
N PRO A 139 5.14 10.39 4.24
CA PRO A 139 4.57 11.74 4.35
C PRO A 139 3.30 11.94 3.51
N SER A 140 3.23 11.31 2.34
CA SER A 140 2.05 11.35 1.48
C SER A 140 0.89 10.59 2.14
N LEU A 141 1.13 9.39 2.69
CA LEU A 141 0.09 8.66 3.42
C LEU A 141 -0.46 9.44 4.62
N ALA A 142 0.42 10.15 5.35
CA ALA A 142 0.01 11.00 6.47
C ALA A 142 -0.88 12.17 6.01
N TYR A 143 -0.61 12.75 4.85
CA TYR A 143 -1.45 13.79 4.27
C TYR A 143 -2.83 13.25 3.87
N LEU A 144 -2.90 12.06 3.25
CA LEU A 144 -4.17 11.40 2.93
C LEU A 144 -5.03 11.17 4.17
N GLU A 145 -4.42 10.76 5.28
CA GLU A 145 -5.14 10.58 6.54
C GLU A 145 -5.73 11.92 7.04
N GLN A 146 -4.97 13.02 6.94
CA GLN A 146 -5.48 14.34 7.31
C GLN A 146 -6.67 14.76 6.43
N VAL A 147 -6.58 14.52 5.12
CA VAL A 147 -7.67 14.78 4.18
C VAL A 147 -8.89 13.92 4.50
N GLY A 148 -8.70 12.62 4.72
CA GLY A 148 -9.77 11.69 5.11
C GLY A 148 -10.48 12.13 6.40
N GLN A 149 -9.72 12.53 7.42
CA GLN A 149 -10.27 13.06 8.68
C GLN A 149 -11.03 14.37 8.48
N HIS A 150 -10.56 15.26 7.61
CA HIS A 150 -11.25 16.50 7.28
C HIS A 150 -12.57 16.22 6.55
N MET A 151 -12.54 15.37 5.53
CA MET A 151 -13.71 14.95 4.76
C MET A 151 -14.77 14.28 5.64
N ALA A 152 -14.36 13.46 6.61
CA ALA A 152 -15.27 12.81 7.55
C ALA A 152 -16.02 13.80 8.47
N ARG A 153 -15.50 15.02 8.64
CA ARG A 153 -16.10 16.10 9.44
C ARG A 153 -17.00 17.04 8.63
N LEU A 154 -16.96 16.97 7.30
CA LEU A 154 -17.80 17.83 6.48
C LEU A 154 -19.28 17.51 6.68
N PRO A 155 -20.15 18.53 6.79
CA PRO A 155 -21.59 18.31 6.78
C PRO A 155 -22.00 17.72 5.43
N SER A 156 -22.99 16.82 5.45
CA SER A 156 -23.61 16.32 4.23
C SER A 156 -24.48 17.45 3.66
N ILE A 157 -24.03 18.07 2.57
CA ILE A 157 -24.77 19.12 1.85
C ILE A 157 -25.38 18.44 0.62
N ASP A 158 -26.67 18.65 0.39
CA ASP A 158 -27.32 18.24 -0.86
C ASP A 158 -27.24 19.40 -1.86
N PRO A 159 -26.34 19.34 -2.87
CA PRO A 159 -26.16 20.43 -3.82
C PRO A 159 -27.36 20.61 -4.76
N LYS A 160 -28.40 19.74 -4.70
CA LYS A 160 -29.63 19.89 -5.48
C LYS A 160 -30.73 20.71 -4.79
N GLN A 161 -30.52 21.19 -3.56
CA GLN A 161 -31.57 21.87 -2.80
C GLN A 161 -31.85 23.34 -3.19
N GLU A 162 -31.09 23.96 -4.10
CA GLU A 162 -31.29 25.38 -4.47
C GLU A 162 -32.25 25.62 -5.66
N LEU A 163 -33.05 24.63 -6.07
CA LEU A 163 -34.06 24.82 -7.13
C LEU A 163 -35.43 24.33 -6.64
N SER A 164 -36.08 25.13 -5.80
CA SER A 164 -37.53 25.04 -5.49
C SER A 164 -38.06 26.41 -5.10
#